data_AF-A0A7S7M7P9-F1
#
_entry.id   AF-A0A7S7M7P9-F1
#
_cell.length_a   1.000
_cell.length_b   1.000
_cell.length_c   1.000
_cell.angle_alpha   90.00
_cell.angle_beta   90.00
_cell.angle_gamma   90.00
#
_symmetry.space_group_name_H-M   'P 1'
#
loop_
_entity.id
_entity.type
_entity.pdbx_description
1 polymer ?
#
loop_
_entity_poly.entity_id
_entity_poly.type
_entity_poly.pdbx_seq_one_letter_code
_entity_poly.pdbx_strand_id
1 'polypeptide(L)'
;MSKAQGISKKNMGARRRTPRPSAFVRCGGGSPACEGGIVCEDGCTACGACVEACRFDAIHMNTKTGVAFVDRDACAGCGLCARQCPQGIIEMVTPDRTIRVRCANTSVAKESRQKCTTSCINCGICVRVCPADAMRLENNHAHVDYDACIACGMCATKCPRGAISDVFGIVAQN
;
A
#
# COMPACT_ATOMS: atom_id res chain seq x y z
N MET A 1 46.40 -0.59 33.51
CA MET A 1 45.18 -1.21 32.95
C MET A 1 44.08 -0.16 32.86
N SER A 2 43.51 -0.04 31.66
CA SER A 2 42.31 0.68 31.22
C SER A 2 42.04 2.13 31.66
N LYS A 3 42.26 3.00 30.68
CA LYS A 3 41.58 4.27 30.44
C LYS A 3 40.06 4.10 30.51
N ALA A 4 39.36 5.05 31.12
CA ALA A 4 38.00 5.43 30.73
C ALA A 4 37.91 6.96 30.79
N GLN A 5 38.35 7.59 29.70
CA GLN A 5 38.15 9.01 29.47
C GLN A 5 36.65 9.24 29.23
N GLY A 6 36.09 10.18 29.99
CA GLY A 6 34.69 10.58 29.91
C GLY A 6 34.29 10.96 28.49
N ILE A 7 33.27 10.27 27.99
CA ILE A 7 32.65 10.59 26.71
C ILE A 7 31.80 11.83 26.91
N SER A 8 32.31 12.93 26.38
CA SER A 8 31.68 14.23 26.18
C SER A 8 30.21 14.10 25.80
N LYS A 9 29.34 14.71 26.61
CA LYS A 9 27.97 15.09 26.26
C LYS A 9 28.00 15.86 24.93
N LYS A 10 27.68 15.20 23.82
CA LYS A 10 27.32 15.90 22.58
C LYS A 10 25.80 15.88 22.48
N ASN A 11 25.24 17.07 22.62
CA ASN A 11 23.86 17.42 22.29
C ASN A 11 23.47 16.81 20.93
N MET A 12 22.87 15.63 20.94
CA MET A 12 22.04 15.18 19.83
C MET A 12 20.68 15.83 20.04
N GLY A 13 20.55 17.08 19.57
CA GLY A 13 19.25 17.70 19.40
C GLY A 13 18.35 16.71 18.68
N ALA A 14 17.31 16.24 19.37
CA ALA A 14 16.32 15.32 18.85
C ALA A 14 15.55 16.03 17.73
N ARG A 15 16.14 16.09 16.53
CA ARG A 15 15.36 16.31 15.31
C ARG A 15 14.34 15.18 15.33
N ARG A 16 13.07 15.50 15.61
CA ARG A 16 11.96 14.58 15.38
C ARG A 16 12.09 14.13 13.93
N ARG A 17 12.69 12.95 13.70
CA ARG A 17 12.70 12.34 12.38
C ARG A 17 11.25 11.94 12.16
N THR A 18 10.47 12.83 11.56
CA THR A 18 9.18 12.47 10.99
C THR A 18 9.40 11.21 10.17
N PRO A 19 8.61 10.15 10.42
CA PRO A 19 8.83 8.88 9.75
C PRO A 19 8.69 9.09 8.24
N ARG A 20 9.73 8.73 7.49
CA ARG A 20 9.81 9.02 6.04
C ARG A 20 8.70 8.29 5.27
N PRO A 21 8.04 8.93 4.30
CA PRO A 21 7.03 8.24 3.50
C PRO A 21 7.66 7.11 2.69
N SER A 22 6.85 6.10 2.40
CA SER A 22 7.20 4.91 1.63
C SER A 22 6.26 4.77 0.44
N ALA A 23 6.78 4.35 -0.72
CA ALA A 23 5.96 4.08 -1.87
C ALA A 23 5.08 2.84 -1.63
N PHE A 24 3.85 2.89 -2.12
CA PHE A 24 2.86 1.84 -2.02
C PHE A 24 2.20 1.63 -3.37
N VAL A 25 2.28 0.41 -3.90
CA VAL A 25 1.68 0.06 -5.19
C VAL A 25 0.25 -0.42 -4.94
N ARG A 26 -0.73 0.31 -5.46
CA ARG A 26 -2.17 0.00 -5.37
C ARG A 26 -2.58 -1.06 -6.41
N CYS A 27 -1.90 -2.20 -6.40
CA CYS A 27 -2.36 -3.39 -7.09
C CYS A 27 -2.20 -4.62 -6.19
N GLY A 28 -3.31 -5.23 -5.81
CA GLY A 28 -3.31 -6.42 -4.96
C GLY A 28 -3.38 -7.75 -5.71
N GLY A 29 -3.70 -7.70 -7.00
CA GLY A 29 -4.08 -8.87 -7.79
C GLY A 29 -3.00 -9.42 -8.72
N GLY A 30 -2.33 -8.58 -9.49
CA GLY A 30 -1.39 -9.07 -10.51
C GLY A 30 -2.01 -10.00 -11.54
N SER A 31 -1.20 -10.44 -12.52
CA SER A 31 -1.65 -11.34 -13.60
C SER A 31 -2.26 -12.66 -13.12
N PRO A 32 -1.80 -13.31 -12.03
CA PRO A 32 -2.45 -14.54 -11.53
C PRO A 32 -3.80 -14.31 -10.85
N ALA A 33 -4.04 -13.18 -10.18
CA ALA A 33 -5.36 -12.91 -9.58
C ALA A 33 -6.33 -12.20 -10.54
N CYS A 34 -5.85 -11.80 -11.72
CA CYS A 34 -6.70 -11.53 -12.88
C CYS A 34 -6.98 -12.87 -13.57
N GLU A 35 -7.78 -13.71 -12.92
CA GLU A 35 -8.12 -15.05 -13.43
C GLU A 35 -8.84 -14.95 -14.78
N GLY A 36 -8.45 -15.79 -15.75
CA GLY A 36 -9.12 -15.89 -17.06
C GLY A 36 -8.57 -14.97 -18.16
N GLY A 37 -7.38 -14.39 -18.00
CA GLY A 37 -6.71 -13.61 -19.06
C GLY A 37 -7.31 -12.22 -19.31
N ILE A 38 -8.24 -11.79 -18.45
CA ILE A 38 -8.82 -10.45 -18.49
C ILE A 38 -7.89 -9.50 -17.74
N VAL A 39 -7.21 -8.61 -18.46
CA VAL A 39 -6.28 -7.65 -17.87
C VAL A 39 -7.05 -6.49 -17.22
N CYS A 40 -6.71 -6.16 -15.98
CA CYS A 40 -7.22 -4.95 -15.33
C CYS A 40 -6.46 -3.72 -15.84
N GLU A 41 -7.17 -2.83 -16.53
CA GLU A 41 -6.61 -1.60 -17.10
C GLU A 41 -6.20 -0.57 -16.04
N ASP A 42 -6.76 -0.65 -14.83
CA ASP A 42 -6.39 0.21 -13.69
C ASP A 42 -5.26 -0.38 -12.82
N GLY A 43 -4.70 -1.51 -13.24
CA GLY A 43 -3.77 -2.32 -12.45
C GLY A 43 -2.29 -2.05 -12.74
N CYS A 44 -1.41 -2.80 -12.08
CA CYS A 44 0.00 -2.82 -12.46
C CYS A 44 0.16 -3.57 -13.79
N THR A 45 0.71 -2.90 -14.80
CA THR A 45 0.96 -3.47 -16.14
C THR A 45 2.31 -4.17 -16.27
N ALA A 46 3.05 -4.34 -15.17
CA ALA A 46 4.38 -4.93 -15.14
C ALA A 46 5.43 -4.25 -16.04
N CYS A 47 5.27 -2.96 -16.38
CA CYS A 47 6.17 -2.24 -17.29
C CYS A 47 7.59 -1.98 -16.78
N GLY A 48 7.89 -2.20 -15.49
CA GLY A 48 9.24 -2.04 -14.93
C GLY A 48 9.71 -0.60 -14.69
N ALA A 49 8.99 0.42 -15.18
CA ALA A 49 9.42 1.83 -15.09
C ALA A 49 9.72 2.32 -13.65
N CYS A 50 9.00 1.80 -12.65
CA CYS A 50 9.24 2.13 -11.25
C CYS A 50 10.54 1.52 -10.69
N VAL A 51 10.96 0.36 -11.19
CA VAL A 51 12.21 -0.32 -10.83
C VAL A 51 13.39 0.48 -11.39
N GLU A 52 13.33 0.84 -12.67
CA GLU A 52 14.37 1.66 -13.34
C GLU A 52 14.55 3.03 -12.69
N ALA A 53 13.45 3.65 -12.24
CA ALA A 53 13.48 4.94 -11.56
C ALA A 53 14.07 4.87 -10.13
N CYS A 54 14.14 3.69 -9.51
CA CYS A 54 14.53 3.55 -8.12
C CYS A 54 16.05 3.44 -7.96
N ARG A 55 16.69 4.53 -7.52
CA ARG A 55 18.15 4.57 -7.26
C ARG A 55 18.59 3.87 -5.96
N PHE A 56 17.63 3.47 -5.12
CA PHE A 56 17.87 2.85 -3.82
C PHE A 56 17.63 1.34 -3.84
N ASP A 57 17.35 0.76 -5.02
CA ASP A 57 17.02 -0.66 -5.19
C ASP A 57 15.90 -1.13 -4.26
N ALA A 58 14.93 -0.25 -3.99
CA ALA A 58 13.82 -0.51 -3.07
C ALA A 58 12.58 -1.09 -3.75
N ILE A 59 12.58 -1.26 -5.08
CA ILE A 59 11.40 -1.69 -5.83
C ILE A 59 11.81 -2.87 -6.72
N HIS A 60 11.07 -3.97 -6.59
CA HIS A 60 11.31 -5.20 -7.36
C HIS A 60 10.01 -5.73 -7.95
N MET A 61 10.08 -6.40 -9.10
CA MET A 61 8.92 -7.07 -9.68
C MET A 61 8.70 -8.42 -9.01
N ASN A 62 7.48 -8.69 -8.56
CA ASN A 62 7.12 -10.02 -8.12
C ASN A 62 7.00 -10.94 -9.35
N THR A 63 7.83 -11.97 -9.43
CA THR A 63 7.87 -12.90 -10.56
C THR A 63 6.62 -13.77 -10.70
N LYS A 64 5.87 -13.96 -9.61
CA LYS A 64 4.60 -14.70 -9.64
C LYS A 64 3.47 -13.79 -10.07
N THR A 65 3.32 -12.63 -9.42
CA THR A 65 2.15 -11.77 -9.64
C THR A 65 2.32 -10.75 -10.76
N GLY A 66 3.54 -10.44 -11.18
CA GLY A 66 3.81 -9.34 -12.10
C GLY A 66 3.59 -7.95 -11.48
N VAL A 67 3.33 -7.85 -10.18
CA VAL A 67 3.14 -6.57 -9.48
C VAL A 67 4.47 -6.10 -8.88
N ALA A 68 4.75 -4.81 -8.97
CA ALA A 68 5.86 -4.20 -8.27
C ALA A 68 5.67 -4.25 -6.74
N PHE A 69 6.67 -4.75 -6.03
CA PHE A 69 6.78 -4.76 -4.58
C PHE A 69 7.80 -3.72 -4.13
N VAL A 70 7.51 -3.04 -3.02
CA VAL A 70 8.38 -2.00 -2.45
C VAL A 70 8.92 -2.46 -1.10
N ASP A 71 10.24 -2.54 -0.98
CA ASP A 71 10.92 -2.65 0.29
C ASP A 71 10.89 -1.29 1.01
N ARG A 72 10.11 -1.21 2.09
CA ARG A 72 9.92 0.03 2.86
C ARG A 72 11.19 0.45 3.60
N ASP A 73 12.00 -0.51 4.01
CA ASP A 73 13.23 -0.27 4.77
C ASP A 73 14.32 0.29 3.85
N ALA A 74 14.38 -0.14 2.60
CA ALA A 74 15.24 0.48 1.59
C ALA A 74 14.70 1.83 1.07
N CYS A 75 13.39 2.10 1.18
CA CYS A 75 12.66 3.04 0.32
C CYS A 75 13.12 4.51 0.20
N ALA A 76 13.89 5.18 1.05
CA ALA A 76 14.16 6.65 1.02
C ALA A 76 12.96 7.65 0.98
N GLY A 77 11.88 7.42 0.22
CA GLY A 77 10.68 8.26 0.15
C GLY A 77 10.70 9.34 -0.93
N CYS A 78 11.51 9.22 -1.98
CA CYS A 78 11.74 10.30 -2.97
C CYS A 78 10.59 10.53 -3.97
N GLY A 79 9.67 9.57 -4.14
CA GLY A 79 8.49 9.70 -5.02
C GLY A 79 8.76 9.67 -6.53
N LEU A 80 9.98 9.33 -6.99
CA LEU A 80 10.27 9.20 -8.42
C LEU A 80 9.42 8.12 -9.10
N CYS A 81 9.24 6.98 -8.44
CA CYS A 81 8.41 5.88 -8.93
C CYS A 81 6.95 6.30 -9.14
N ALA A 82 6.39 7.11 -8.24
CA ALA A 82 5.02 7.62 -8.36
C ALA A 82 4.82 8.50 -9.59
N ARG A 83 5.82 9.32 -9.93
CA ARG A 83 5.78 10.19 -11.12
C ARG A 83 5.98 9.44 -12.44
N GLN A 84 6.79 8.39 -12.43
CA GLN A 84 7.10 7.59 -13.63
C GLN A 84 6.00 6.58 -13.96
N CYS A 85 5.14 6.23 -13.00
CA CYS A 85 4.14 5.18 -13.20
C CYS A 85 3.07 5.64 -14.20
N PRO A 86 2.96 5.03 -15.41
CA PRO A 86 1.96 5.43 -16.40
C PRO A 86 0.53 5.15 -15.94
N GLN A 87 0.37 4.25 -14.97
CA GLN A 87 -0.91 3.84 -14.40
C GLN A 87 -1.32 4.73 -13.21
N GLY A 88 -0.41 5.54 -12.66
CA GLY A 88 -0.70 6.40 -11.50
C GLY A 88 -1.06 5.65 -10.21
N ILE A 89 -0.75 4.34 -10.11
CA ILE A 89 -1.17 3.49 -8.97
C ILE A 89 -0.21 3.49 -7.79
N ILE A 90 0.86 4.29 -7.83
CA ILE A 90 1.88 4.32 -6.76
C ILE A 90 1.62 5.54 -5.88
N GLU A 91 1.29 5.29 -4.62
CA GLU A 91 1.01 6.30 -3.62
C GLU A 91 2.17 6.43 -2.63
N MET A 92 2.49 7.66 -2.22
CA MET A 92 3.46 7.91 -1.16
C MET A 92 2.74 7.97 0.19
N VAL A 93 3.01 6.99 1.04
CA VAL A 93 2.26 6.78 2.29
C VAL A 93 3.22 6.85 3.47
N THR A 94 2.85 7.60 4.50
CA THR A 94 3.64 7.71 5.73
C THR A 94 3.61 6.39 6.53
N PRO A 95 4.64 6.10 7.36
CA PRO A 95 4.74 4.80 8.03
C PRO A 95 3.64 4.51 9.06
N ASP A 96 3.04 5.55 9.63
CA ASP A 96 1.88 5.51 10.53
C ASP A 96 0.58 5.08 9.82
N ARG A 97 0.51 5.22 8.49
CA ARG A 97 -0.64 4.84 7.67
C ARG A 97 -0.52 3.39 7.21
N THR A 98 -0.85 2.47 8.11
CA THR A 98 -0.66 1.01 7.91
C THR A 98 -1.82 0.34 7.17
N ILE A 99 -3.05 0.80 7.36
CA ILE A 99 -4.22 0.26 6.65
C ILE A 99 -4.31 0.85 5.25
N ARG A 100 -4.26 0.01 4.22
CA ARG A 100 -4.22 0.47 2.83
C ARG A 100 -5.14 -0.33 1.94
N VAL A 101 -5.77 0.34 0.98
CA VAL A 101 -6.57 -0.30 -0.07
C VAL A 101 -5.65 -0.61 -1.24
N ARG A 102 -5.37 -1.89 -1.45
CA ARG A 102 -4.46 -2.41 -2.50
C ARG A 102 -5.06 -2.37 -3.89
N CYS A 103 -6.36 -2.14 -4.05
CA CYS A 103 -6.97 -2.03 -5.37
C CYS A 103 -6.92 -0.58 -5.87
N ALA A 104 -6.59 -0.35 -7.13
CA ALA A 104 -6.74 0.95 -7.80
C ALA A 104 -7.98 1.05 -8.71
N ASN A 105 -8.58 -0.08 -9.09
CA ASN A 105 -9.72 -0.13 -9.99
C ASN A 105 -10.96 0.59 -9.44
N THR A 106 -11.48 1.56 -10.20
CA THR A 106 -12.67 2.39 -9.89
C THR A 106 -13.89 2.05 -10.76
N SER A 107 -13.80 0.98 -11.55
CA SER A 107 -14.90 0.45 -12.35
C SER A 107 -16.06 -0.02 -11.46
N VAL A 108 -17.25 -0.10 -12.05
CA VAL A 108 -18.44 -0.59 -11.36
C VAL A 108 -18.28 -2.04 -10.91
N ALA A 109 -18.95 -2.40 -9.82
CA ALA A 109 -18.77 -3.70 -9.16
C ALA A 109 -19.03 -4.92 -10.05
N LYS A 110 -19.86 -4.81 -11.10
CA LYS A 110 -20.11 -5.89 -12.07
C LYS A 110 -18.86 -6.19 -12.90
N GLU A 111 -18.23 -5.15 -13.44
CA GLU A 111 -17.02 -5.25 -14.26
C GLU A 111 -15.81 -5.62 -13.41
N SER A 112 -15.66 -5.01 -12.23
CA SER A 112 -14.55 -5.30 -11.32
C SER A 112 -14.46 -6.77 -10.91
N ARG A 113 -15.60 -7.45 -10.75
CA ARG A 113 -15.67 -8.90 -10.45
C ARG A 113 -15.21 -9.78 -11.61
N GLN A 114 -15.44 -9.34 -12.85
CA GLN A 114 -15.03 -10.06 -14.04
C GLN A 114 -13.53 -9.90 -14.30
N LYS A 115 -12.98 -8.71 -14.01
CA LYS A 115 -11.56 -8.39 -14.27
C LYS A 115 -10.60 -8.99 -13.23
N CYS A 116 -10.96 -9.00 -11.94
CA CYS A 116 -10.02 -9.41 -10.89
C CYS A 116 -10.69 -10.01 -9.65
N THR A 117 -10.10 -11.06 -9.09
CA THR A 117 -10.59 -11.72 -7.88
C THR A 117 -10.28 -10.97 -6.58
N THR A 118 -9.47 -9.90 -6.64
CA THR A 118 -9.07 -9.08 -5.48
C THR A 118 -9.53 -7.61 -5.61
N SER A 119 -10.33 -7.29 -6.63
CA SER A 119 -10.80 -5.93 -6.86
C SER A 119 -11.75 -5.43 -5.76
N CYS A 120 -11.72 -4.12 -5.49
CA CYS A 120 -12.78 -3.48 -4.72
C CYS A 120 -14.09 -3.55 -5.51
N ILE A 121 -15.18 -3.89 -4.82
CA ILE A 121 -16.52 -4.03 -5.41
C ILE A 121 -17.54 -3.06 -4.78
N ASN A 122 -17.05 -2.02 -4.11
CA ASN A 122 -17.88 -1.01 -3.47
C ASN A 122 -19.01 -1.58 -2.55
N CYS A 123 -18.72 -2.63 -1.78
CA CYS A 123 -19.75 -3.34 -0.98
C CYS A 123 -20.12 -2.67 0.36
N GLY A 124 -19.36 -1.66 0.79
CA GLY A 124 -19.62 -0.91 2.03
C GLY A 124 -19.40 -1.64 3.34
N ILE A 125 -18.89 -2.89 3.33
CA ILE A 125 -18.58 -3.62 4.57
C ILE A 125 -17.51 -2.87 5.37
N CYS A 126 -16.47 -2.35 4.71
CA CYS A 126 -15.40 -1.60 5.38
C CYS A 126 -15.91 -0.35 6.12
N VAL A 127 -16.91 0.35 5.58
CA VAL A 127 -17.56 1.50 6.23
C VAL A 127 -18.33 1.05 7.46
N ARG A 128 -19.15 0.01 7.34
CA ARG A 128 -19.99 -0.49 8.45
C ARG A 128 -19.20 -1.04 9.63
N VAL A 129 -18.04 -1.62 9.39
CA VAL A 129 -17.21 -2.24 10.45
C VAL A 129 -16.17 -1.30 11.04
N CYS A 130 -16.03 -0.07 10.53
CA CYS A 130 -15.03 0.87 11.01
C CYS A 130 -15.52 1.56 12.29
N PRO A 131 -14.90 1.34 13.46
CA PRO A 131 -15.33 1.98 14.71
C PRO A 131 -14.95 3.46 14.79
N ALA A 132 -13.99 3.90 13.96
CA ALA A 132 -13.49 5.27 13.93
C ALA A 132 -14.09 6.10 12.79
N ASP A 133 -15.05 5.54 12.04
CA ASP A 133 -15.69 6.16 10.88
C ASP A 133 -14.69 6.68 9.80
N ALA A 134 -13.54 6.02 9.71
CA ALA A 134 -12.42 6.39 8.86
C ALA A 134 -12.49 5.82 7.42
N MET A 135 -13.59 5.15 7.07
CA MET A 135 -13.75 4.53 5.74
C MET A 135 -14.86 5.24 4.98
N ARG A 136 -14.59 5.58 3.71
CA ARG A 136 -15.55 6.18 2.79
C ARG A 136 -15.61 5.39 1.48
N LEU A 137 -16.74 5.50 0.79
CA LEU A 137 -16.92 4.95 -0.55
C LEU A 137 -17.17 6.11 -1.52
N GLU A 138 -16.25 6.29 -2.45
CA GLU A 138 -16.27 7.37 -3.43
C GLU A 138 -15.85 6.79 -4.78
N ASN A 139 -16.49 7.21 -5.88
CA ASN A 139 -16.13 6.76 -7.23
C ASN A 139 -16.00 5.23 -7.37
N ASN A 140 -16.96 4.48 -6.81
CA ASN A 140 -16.98 3.01 -6.76
C ASN A 140 -15.76 2.37 -6.07
N HIS A 141 -15.03 3.12 -5.25
CA HIS A 141 -13.82 2.67 -4.59
C HIS A 141 -13.82 3.01 -3.10
N ALA A 142 -13.00 2.29 -2.33
CA ALA A 142 -12.90 2.48 -0.89
C ALA A 142 -11.72 3.39 -0.55
N HIS A 143 -11.99 4.45 0.21
CA HIS A 143 -11.01 5.43 0.65
C HIS A 143 -10.85 5.36 2.18
N VAL A 144 -9.61 5.51 2.63
CA VAL A 144 -9.27 5.58 4.05
C VAL A 144 -9.00 7.03 4.40
N ASP A 145 -9.74 7.58 5.35
CA ASP A 145 -9.37 8.81 6.04
C ASP A 145 -8.26 8.46 7.05
N TYR A 146 -7.05 8.87 6.72
CA TYR A 146 -5.88 8.56 7.52
C TYR A 146 -5.78 9.35 8.83
N ASP A 147 -6.48 10.48 8.94
CA ASP A 147 -6.46 11.30 10.15
C ASP A 147 -7.41 10.72 11.22
N ALA A 148 -8.47 10.02 10.80
CA ALA A 148 -9.39 9.30 11.68
C ALA A 148 -8.99 7.84 11.94
N CYS A 149 -8.19 7.23 11.06
CA CYS A 149 -7.90 5.79 11.13
C CYS A 149 -7.04 5.41 12.34
N ILE A 150 -7.60 4.58 13.23
CA ILE A 150 -6.90 4.04 14.41
C ILE A 150 -6.16 2.71 14.14
N ALA A 151 -5.99 2.32 12.88
CA ALA A 151 -5.30 1.10 12.45
C ALA A 151 -5.79 -0.21 13.13
N CYS A 152 -7.09 -0.34 13.42
CA CYS A 152 -7.64 -1.53 14.09
C CYS A 152 -7.71 -2.80 13.22
N GLY A 153 -7.53 -2.69 11.90
CA GLY A 153 -7.54 -3.85 10.98
C GLY A 153 -8.90 -4.46 10.64
N MET A 154 -10.02 -4.02 11.24
CA MET A 154 -11.35 -4.61 10.99
C MET A 154 -11.79 -4.55 9.52
N CYS A 155 -11.52 -3.43 8.84
CA CYS A 155 -11.84 -3.30 7.41
C CYS A 155 -11.06 -4.29 6.54
N ALA A 156 -9.83 -4.60 6.92
CA ALA A 156 -8.97 -5.52 6.19
C ALA A 156 -9.33 -6.98 6.46
N THR A 157 -9.71 -7.35 7.69
CA THR A 157 -10.19 -8.72 8.00
C THR A 157 -11.57 -9.02 7.42
N LYS A 158 -12.46 -8.02 7.36
CA LYS A 158 -13.85 -8.21 6.89
C LYS A 158 -14.04 -7.97 5.40
N CYS A 159 -13.01 -7.54 4.67
CA CYS A 159 -13.11 -7.34 3.23
C CYS A 159 -13.24 -8.70 2.51
N PRO A 160 -14.39 -9.02 1.88
CA PRO A 160 -14.59 -10.32 1.22
C PRO A 160 -13.72 -10.50 -0.02
N ARG A 161 -13.05 -9.44 -0.46
CA ARG A 161 -12.16 -9.41 -1.63
C ARG A 161 -10.69 -9.42 -1.24
N GLY A 162 -10.35 -9.25 0.04
CA GLY A 162 -8.96 -9.06 0.48
C GLY A 162 -8.29 -7.80 -0.13
N ALA A 163 -9.09 -6.83 -0.58
CA ALA A 163 -8.60 -5.62 -1.24
C ALA A 163 -7.97 -4.61 -0.27
N ILE A 164 -8.16 -4.80 1.03
CA ILE A 164 -7.63 -3.93 2.10
C ILE A 164 -6.68 -4.77 2.94
N SER A 165 -5.51 -4.22 3.28
CA SER A 165 -4.49 -4.91 4.08
C SER A 165 -3.80 -3.95 5.04
N ASP A 166 -3.32 -4.49 6.16
CA ASP A 166 -2.30 -3.82 6.98
C ASP A 166 -0.91 -4.17 6.44
N VAL A 167 0.00 -3.19 6.39
CA VAL A 167 1.38 -3.42 5.94
C VAL A 167 2.16 -4.38 6.84
N PHE A 168 1.86 -4.43 8.14
CA PHE A 168 2.49 -5.36 9.08
C PHE A 168 1.77 -6.72 9.15
N GLY A 169 0.76 -6.92 8.30
CA GLY A 169 -0.11 -8.08 8.37
C GLY A 169 -1.14 -7.97 9.49
N ILE A 170 -2.09 -8.90 9.49
CA ILE A 170 -3.12 -8.97 10.52
C ILE A 170 -3.01 -10.34 11.18
N VAL A 171 -2.61 -10.35 12.44
CA VAL A 171 -2.32 -11.59 13.19
C VAL A 171 -3.58 -12.45 13.39
N ALA A 172 -4.78 -11.87 13.26
CA ALA A 172 -6.06 -12.56 13.43
C ALA A 172 -6.63 -13.20 12.14
N GLN A 173 -5.79 -13.56 11.17
CA GLN A 173 -6.21 -14.27 9.96
C GLN A 173 -6.13 -15.79 10.19
N ASN A 174 -7.20 -16.36 10.76
CA ASN A 174 -7.50 -17.80 10.70
C ASN A 174 -8.59 -18.04 9.67
#